data_AF-A0A1F8A9V6-F1
#
_entry.id   AF-A0A1F8A9V6-F1
#
_cell.length_a   1.000
_cell.length_b   1.000
_cell.length_c   1.000
_cell.angle_alpha   90.00
_cell.angle_beta   90.00
_cell.angle_gamma   90.00
#
_symmetry.space_group_name_H-M   'P 1'
#
loop_
_entity.id
_entity.type
_entity.pdbx_description
1 polymer ?
#
loop_
_entity_poly.entity_id
_entity_poly.type
_entity_poly.pdbx_seq_one_letter_code
_entity_poly.pdbx_strand_id
1 'polypeptide(L)'
;MPEYTWDSLSTPIDEVHLNRLVDILDSATRVYSDEDLDRYGSPLVQALLLISRGVSAKLKAHLQALVLPTKEDHERVIGTGDSISARLLRHSTSVSAGQLRLLIPSLLFELCGNDEMQFVRNIGYGYASGFLPLLKTQLALGTPGDLKDHASDSTGRTEGTEQEAGAETGRTIHCDSSTTPAIENVVECEINPVTGQRRDMEASQNAPEMTMEEKEREAERLFVLFQRLQETGVIKVENPLVQAMREGRLE
;
A
#
# COMPACT_ATOMS: atom_id res chain seq x y z
N MET A 1 -25.77 49.11 -26.00
CA MET A 1 -25.78 47.67 -25.65
C MET A 1 -24.41 47.39 -25.05
N PRO A 2 -24.28 47.08 -23.75
CA PRO A 2 -22.97 46.84 -23.18
C PRO A 2 -22.50 45.44 -23.58
N GLU A 3 -21.28 45.35 -24.11
CA GLU A 3 -20.58 44.11 -24.38
C GLU A 3 -20.28 43.41 -23.06
N TYR A 4 -20.85 42.21 -22.87
CA TYR A 4 -20.53 41.33 -21.77
C TYR A 4 -19.26 40.56 -22.14
N THR A 5 -18.11 41.05 -21.70
CA THR A 5 -16.85 40.32 -21.76
C THR A 5 -16.93 39.19 -20.72
N TRP A 6 -17.14 37.95 -21.18
CA TRP A 6 -16.96 36.74 -20.39
C TRP A 6 -15.47 36.51 -20.13
N ASP A 7 -14.83 37.47 -19.44
CA ASP A 7 -13.52 37.21 -18.88
C ASP A 7 -13.71 36.07 -17.89
N SER A 8 -13.14 34.95 -18.29
CA SER A 8 -13.27 33.66 -17.65
C SER A 8 -12.59 33.74 -16.28
N LEU A 9 -13.32 34.23 -15.28
CA LEU A 9 -12.97 34.04 -13.88
C LEU A 9 -13.16 32.56 -13.55
N SER A 10 -12.25 31.74 -14.06
CA SER A 10 -11.85 30.51 -13.39
C SER A 10 -11.35 30.97 -12.03
N THR A 11 -12.22 30.93 -11.02
CA THR A 11 -11.81 31.18 -9.64
C THR A 11 -10.72 30.17 -9.33
N PRO A 12 -9.47 30.61 -9.10
CA PRO A 12 -8.38 29.68 -8.84
C PRO A 12 -8.74 28.84 -7.61
N ILE A 13 -8.52 27.53 -7.71
CA ILE A 13 -8.72 26.62 -6.59
C ILE A 13 -7.64 26.93 -5.55
N ASP A 14 -8.05 27.57 -4.46
CA ASP A 14 -7.18 27.84 -3.31
C ASP A 14 -7.29 26.78 -2.19
N GLU A 15 -6.36 26.80 -1.23
CA GLU A 15 -6.30 25.89 -0.07
C GLU A 15 -7.63 25.82 0.71
N VAL A 16 -8.35 26.95 0.83
CA VAL A 16 -9.65 27.03 1.52
C VAL A 16 -10.71 26.15 0.86
N HIS A 17 -10.69 26.06 -0.47
CA HIS A 17 -11.64 25.23 -1.22
C HIS A 17 -11.34 23.75 -1.00
N LEU A 18 -10.05 23.37 -0.99
CA LEU A 18 -9.62 22.01 -0.69
C LEU A 18 -10.02 21.59 0.73
N ASN A 19 -9.79 22.45 1.73
CA ASN A 19 -10.21 22.19 3.10
C ASN A 19 -11.70 21.90 3.16
N ARG A 20 -12.54 22.76 2.55
CA ARG A 20 -14.00 22.55 2.55
C ARG A 20 -14.41 21.25 1.88
N LEU A 21 -13.80 20.89 0.75
CA LEU A 21 -14.12 19.63 0.06
C LEU A 21 -13.74 18.43 0.92
N VAL A 22 -12.58 18.47 1.59
CA VAL A 22 -12.14 17.41 2.49
C VAL A 22 -13.00 17.35 3.75
N ASP A 23 -13.39 18.49 4.33
CA ASP A 23 -14.28 18.55 5.50
C ASP A 23 -15.68 17.98 5.19
N ILE A 24 -16.20 18.27 3.99
CA ILE A 24 -17.46 17.68 3.52
C ILE A 24 -17.30 16.17 3.35
N LEU A 25 -16.19 15.71 2.76
CA LEU A 25 -15.91 14.29 2.63
C LEU A 25 -15.79 13.63 4.01
N ASP A 26 -15.06 14.24 4.94
CA ASP A 26 -14.90 13.73 6.32
C ASP A 26 -16.27 13.57 7.00
N SER A 27 -17.09 14.62 6.90
CA SER A 27 -18.45 14.61 7.44
C SER A 27 -19.31 13.53 6.79
N ALA A 28 -19.23 13.38 5.46
CA ALA A 28 -19.96 12.36 4.71
C ALA A 28 -19.56 10.94 5.16
N THR A 29 -18.27 10.65 5.34
CA THR A 29 -17.79 9.35 5.82
C THR A 29 -18.23 9.02 7.25
N ARG A 30 -18.62 10.01 8.05
CA ARG A 30 -19.13 9.81 9.42
C ARG A 30 -20.64 9.61 9.47
N VAL A 31 -21.38 10.27 8.58
CA VAL A 31 -22.84 10.37 8.64
C VAL A 31 -23.54 9.36 7.74
N TYR A 32 -22.99 9.10 6.55
CA TYR A 32 -23.65 8.24 5.57
C TYR A 32 -23.34 6.75 5.79
N SER A 33 -24.32 5.91 5.44
CA SER A 33 -24.11 4.47 5.28
C SER A 33 -23.16 4.19 4.12
N ASP A 34 -22.58 2.99 4.04
CA ASP A 34 -21.68 2.62 2.92
C ASP A 34 -22.36 2.79 1.55
N GLU A 35 -23.64 2.45 1.43
CA GLU A 35 -24.41 2.55 0.19
C GLU A 35 -24.70 4.00 -0.19
N ASP A 36 -25.11 4.82 0.78
CA ASP A 36 -25.37 6.24 0.55
C ASP A 36 -24.07 7.00 0.27
N LEU A 37 -22.98 6.65 0.96
CA LEU A 37 -21.68 7.23 0.72
C LEU A 37 -21.19 6.89 -0.69
N ASP A 38 -21.36 5.65 -1.16
CA ASP A 38 -21.04 5.28 -2.54
C ASP A 38 -21.87 6.09 -3.54
N ARG A 39 -23.17 6.26 -3.29
CA ARG A 39 -24.07 6.99 -4.18
C ARG A 39 -23.79 8.49 -4.24
N TYR A 40 -23.59 9.15 -3.10
CA TYR A 40 -23.50 10.60 -3.01
C TYR A 40 -22.07 11.12 -2.84
N GLY A 41 -21.16 10.32 -2.30
CA GLY A 41 -19.76 10.65 -2.08
C GLY A 41 -18.87 10.41 -3.30
N SER A 42 -19.23 9.49 -4.21
CA SER A 42 -18.43 9.20 -5.41
C SER A 42 -18.10 10.44 -6.26
N PRO A 43 -19.06 11.34 -6.58
CA PRO A 43 -18.74 12.56 -7.33
C PRO A 43 -17.74 13.47 -6.62
N LEU A 44 -17.77 13.52 -5.29
CA LEU A 44 -16.85 14.33 -4.49
C LEU A 44 -15.43 13.76 -4.51
N VAL A 45 -15.28 12.45 -4.33
CA VAL A 45 -13.98 11.76 -4.44
C VAL A 45 -13.42 11.86 -5.86
N GLN A 46 -14.29 11.72 -6.87
CA GLN A 46 -13.91 11.90 -8.27
C GLN A 46 -13.46 13.35 -8.57
N ALA A 47 -14.15 14.35 -8.01
CA ALA A 47 -13.75 15.74 -8.15
C ALA A 47 -12.39 16.00 -7.48
N LEU A 48 -12.17 15.51 -6.26
CA LEU A 48 -10.88 15.60 -5.57
C LEU A 48 -9.75 14.94 -6.38
N LEU A 49 -10.01 13.77 -6.99
CA LEU A 49 -9.06 13.11 -7.87
C LEU A 49 -8.70 13.97 -9.09
N LEU A 50 -9.70 14.52 -9.79
CA LEU A 50 -9.45 15.40 -10.95
C LEU A 50 -8.71 16.68 -10.56
N ILE A 51 -9.08 17.28 -9.43
CA ILE A 51 -8.41 18.46 -8.88
C ILE A 51 -6.96 18.12 -8.56
N SER A 52 -6.69 17.00 -7.89
CA SER A 52 -5.33 16.59 -7.50
C SER A 52 -4.36 16.41 -8.68
N ARG A 53 -4.87 16.14 -9.89
CA ARG A 53 -4.11 16.03 -11.14
C ARG A 53 -3.79 17.39 -11.78
N GLY A 54 -4.63 18.41 -11.54
CA GLY A 54 -4.56 19.71 -12.20
C GLY A 54 -4.02 20.85 -11.34
N VAL A 55 -3.88 20.66 -10.02
CA VAL A 55 -3.41 21.70 -9.09
C VAL A 55 -1.88 21.79 -9.03
N SER A 56 -1.38 22.91 -8.50
CA SER A 56 0.05 23.11 -8.25
C SER A 56 0.61 22.12 -7.22
N ALA A 57 1.93 21.90 -7.24
CA ALA A 57 2.61 21.03 -6.28
C ALA A 57 2.35 21.44 -4.82
N LYS A 58 2.23 22.75 -4.54
CA LYS A 58 1.91 23.28 -3.22
C LYS A 58 0.52 22.82 -2.76
N LEU A 59 -0.50 22.96 -3.61
CA LEU A 59 -1.86 22.55 -3.31
C LEU A 59 -2.01 21.03 -3.23
N LYS A 60 -1.26 20.29 -4.06
CA LYS A 60 -1.19 18.83 -3.97
C LYS A 60 -0.58 18.38 -2.64
N ALA A 61 0.52 19.02 -2.20
CA ALA A 61 1.11 18.77 -0.88
C ALA A 61 0.15 19.11 0.28
N HIS A 62 -0.62 20.19 0.14
CA HIS A 62 -1.68 20.53 1.09
C HIS A 62 -2.76 19.43 1.14
N LEU A 63 -3.23 18.95 -0.01
CA LEU A 63 -4.20 17.87 -0.07
C LEU A 63 -3.66 16.53 0.46
N GLN A 64 -2.38 16.22 0.19
CA GLN A 64 -1.68 15.07 0.77
C GLN A 64 -1.71 15.12 2.29
N ALA A 65 -1.41 16.28 2.89
CA ALA A 65 -1.41 16.46 4.34
C ALA A 65 -2.80 16.30 4.99
N LEU A 66 -3.87 16.52 4.22
CA LEU A 66 -5.25 16.39 4.70
C LEU A 66 -5.82 14.96 4.57
N VAL A 67 -5.44 14.22 3.52
CA VAL A 67 -6.11 12.98 3.12
C VAL A 67 -5.27 11.73 3.36
N LEU A 68 -3.94 11.82 3.24
CA LEU A 68 -3.08 10.65 3.45
C LEU A 68 -2.98 10.30 4.94
N PRO A 69 -2.69 9.03 5.28
CA PRO A 69 -2.42 8.65 6.67
C PRO A 69 -1.29 9.47 7.30
N THR A 70 -1.53 9.88 8.55
CA THR A 70 -0.58 10.61 9.39
C THR A 70 0.30 9.66 10.19
N LYS A 71 1.33 10.16 10.87
CA LYS A 71 2.20 9.31 11.71
C LYS A 71 1.42 8.65 12.85
N GLU A 72 0.43 9.37 13.37
CA GLU A 72 -0.51 8.93 14.40
C GLU A 72 -1.36 7.74 13.91
N ASP A 73 -1.77 7.74 12.63
CA ASP A 73 -2.52 6.63 12.04
C ASP A 73 -1.70 5.33 12.01
N HIS A 74 -0.37 5.44 11.90
CA HIS A 74 0.53 4.29 11.89
C HIS A 74 0.88 3.79 13.30
N GLU A 75 0.41 4.42 14.38
CA GLU A 75 0.60 3.86 15.74
C GLU A 75 -0.24 2.59 15.97
N ARG A 76 -1.29 2.41 15.16
CA ARG A 76 -2.16 1.24 15.15
C ARG A 76 -2.18 0.61 13.75
N VAL A 77 -2.86 -0.51 13.62
CA VAL A 77 -3.10 -1.12 12.31
C VAL A 77 -3.84 -0.12 11.42
N ILE A 78 -3.32 0.11 10.22
CA ILE A 78 -3.85 1.11 9.30
C ILE A 78 -5.31 0.80 8.95
N GLY A 79 -6.14 1.84 8.87
CA GLY A 79 -7.58 1.68 8.62
C GLY A 79 -8.42 1.32 9.86
N THR A 80 -7.85 1.19 11.06
CA THR A 80 -8.64 0.93 12.29
C THR A 80 -9.08 2.20 13.03
N GLY A 81 -8.42 3.34 12.81
CA GLY A 81 -8.71 4.59 13.52
C GLY A 81 -9.93 5.38 13.02
N ASP A 82 -10.13 6.56 13.59
CA ASP A 82 -11.20 7.50 13.25
C ASP A 82 -10.72 8.70 12.42
N SER A 83 -9.54 8.61 11.81
CA SER A 83 -9.11 9.57 10.80
C SER A 83 -9.91 9.42 9.51
N ILE A 84 -9.92 10.48 8.69
CA ILE A 84 -10.52 10.43 7.35
C ILE A 84 -9.87 9.32 6.52
N SER A 85 -8.54 9.22 6.57
CA SER A 85 -7.71 8.24 5.88
C SER A 85 -8.13 6.82 6.26
N ALA A 86 -8.30 6.55 7.57
CA ALA A 86 -8.74 5.24 8.05
C ALA A 86 -10.17 4.89 7.60
N ARG A 87 -11.10 5.85 7.65
CA ARG A 87 -12.48 5.65 7.14
C ARG A 87 -12.49 5.37 5.64
N LEU A 88 -11.76 6.16 4.85
CA LEU A 88 -11.67 5.99 3.41
C LEU A 88 -11.11 4.61 3.05
N LEU A 89 -10.05 4.16 3.74
CA LEU A 89 -9.51 2.82 3.55
C LEU A 89 -10.55 1.73 3.83
N ARG A 90 -11.30 1.81 4.93
CA ARG A 90 -12.38 0.85 5.23
C ARG A 90 -13.50 0.86 4.18
N HIS A 91 -13.94 2.04 3.73
CA HIS A 91 -14.94 2.12 2.69
C HIS A 91 -14.43 1.55 1.36
N SER A 92 -13.15 1.73 1.04
CA SER A 92 -12.55 1.15 -0.17
C SER A 92 -12.61 -0.38 -0.20
N THR A 93 -12.66 -1.04 0.96
CA THR A 93 -12.76 -2.50 1.08
C THR A 93 -14.15 -2.99 1.47
N SER A 94 -15.14 -2.08 1.62
CA SER A 94 -16.53 -2.45 1.91
C SER A 94 -17.16 -3.16 0.72
N VAL A 95 -17.95 -4.19 1.03
CA VAL A 95 -18.68 -4.98 0.03
C VAL A 95 -19.73 -4.14 -0.70
N SER A 96 -20.32 -3.15 -0.01
CA SER A 96 -21.33 -2.24 -0.57
C SER A 96 -20.71 -1.10 -1.39
N ALA A 97 -19.40 -0.87 -1.28
CA ALA A 97 -18.72 0.13 -2.10
C ALA A 97 -18.60 -0.37 -3.55
N GLY A 98 -19.33 0.28 -4.44
CA GLY A 98 -19.28 0.08 -5.88
C GLY A 98 -18.20 0.94 -6.51
N GLN A 99 -18.49 2.23 -6.69
CA GLN A 99 -17.55 3.16 -7.34
C GLN A 99 -16.40 3.56 -6.42
N LEU A 100 -16.66 3.75 -5.12
CA LEU A 100 -15.66 4.19 -4.15
C LEU A 100 -14.52 3.18 -3.96
N ARG A 101 -14.79 1.89 -4.19
CA ARG A 101 -13.77 0.83 -4.18
C ARG A 101 -12.64 1.08 -5.17
N LEU A 102 -12.92 1.80 -6.26
CA LEU A 102 -11.92 2.19 -7.25
C LEU A 102 -11.46 3.63 -7.08
N LEU A 103 -12.39 4.56 -6.78
CA LEU A 103 -12.09 5.98 -6.69
C LEU A 103 -11.20 6.34 -5.50
N ILE A 104 -11.43 5.73 -4.33
CA ILE A 104 -10.65 6.04 -3.12
C ILE A 104 -9.19 5.63 -3.31
N PRO A 105 -8.86 4.37 -3.68
CA PRO A 105 -7.47 3.99 -3.93
C PRO A 105 -6.85 4.77 -5.08
N SER A 106 -7.62 5.16 -6.10
CA SER A 106 -7.13 6.01 -7.20
C SER A 106 -6.71 7.39 -6.73
N LEU A 107 -7.52 8.02 -5.87
CA LEU A 107 -7.19 9.30 -5.24
C LEU A 107 -5.92 9.16 -4.38
N LEU A 108 -5.88 8.15 -3.51
CA LEU A 108 -4.73 7.94 -2.63
C LEU A 108 -3.45 7.66 -3.43
N PHE A 109 -3.52 6.89 -4.52
CA PHE A 109 -2.38 6.60 -5.40
C PHE A 109 -1.88 7.86 -6.12
N GLU A 110 -2.80 8.69 -6.65
CA GLU A 110 -2.45 9.98 -7.26
C GLU A 110 -1.77 10.91 -6.24
N LEU A 111 -2.26 10.94 -5.00
CA LEU A 111 -1.66 11.67 -3.90
C LEU A 111 -0.30 11.09 -3.46
N CYS A 112 -0.05 9.79 -3.64
CA CYS A 112 1.27 9.18 -3.47
C CYS A 112 2.21 9.42 -4.66
N GLY A 113 1.85 10.30 -5.60
CA GLY A 113 2.70 10.63 -6.74
C GLY A 113 2.69 9.57 -7.84
N ASN A 114 1.67 8.70 -7.87
CA ASN A 114 1.59 7.55 -8.77
C ASN A 114 2.77 6.57 -8.62
N ASP A 115 3.32 6.46 -7.41
CA ASP A 115 4.41 5.55 -7.07
C ASP A 115 3.91 4.39 -6.20
N GLU A 116 4.13 3.15 -6.66
CA GLU A 116 3.65 1.93 -5.97
C GLU A 116 4.30 1.77 -4.59
N MET A 117 5.58 2.13 -4.44
CA MET A 117 6.31 1.95 -3.20
C MET A 117 5.85 2.94 -2.14
N GLN A 118 5.67 4.22 -2.50
CA GLN A 118 5.11 5.24 -1.62
C GLN A 118 3.66 4.94 -1.26
N PHE A 119 2.88 4.42 -2.21
CA PHE A 119 1.52 4.00 -1.93
C PHE A 119 1.47 2.89 -0.89
N VAL A 120 2.20 1.78 -1.11
CA VAL A 120 2.28 0.67 -0.15
C VAL A 120 2.82 1.13 1.21
N ARG A 121 3.84 1.98 1.22
CA ARG A 121 4.42 2.53 2.46
C ARG A 121 3.40 3.33 3.27
N ASN A 122 2.58 4.16 2.60
CA ASN A 122 1.64 5.05 3.28
C ASN A 122 0.34 4.35 3.70
N ILE A 123 -0.20 3.43 2.89
CA ILE A 123 -1.52 2.82 3.15
C ILE A 123 -1.46 1.34 3.56
N GLY A 124 -0.30 0.71 3.47
CA GLY A 124 -0.11 -0.72 3.73
C GLY A 124 -0.46 -1.61 2.54
N TYR A 125 0.21 -2.75 2.46
CA TYR A 125 0.07 -3.73 1.39
C TYR A 125 -1.33 -4.36 1.34
N GLY A 126 -2.00 -4.53 2.49
CA GLY A 126 -3.35 -5.07 2.56
C GLY A 126 -4.35 -4.30 1.69
N TYR A 127 -4.31 -2.96 1.76
CA TYR A 127 -5.16 -2.10 0.95
C TYR A 127 -4.63 -1.94 -0.48
N ALA A 128 -3.30 -1.86 -0.65
CA ALA A 128 -2.70 -1.65 -1.97
C ALA A 128 -2.84 -2.85 -2.91
N SER A 129 -2.73 -4.08 -2.39
CA SER A 129 -2.71 -5.31 -3.18
C SER A 129 -4.00 -5.57 -3.98
N GLY A 130 -5.15 -5.08 -3.50
CA GLY A 130 -6.42 -5.17 -4.22
C GLY A 130 -6.54 -4.19 -5.40
N PHE A 131 -5.80 -3.07 -5.34
CA PHE A 131 -5.91 -1.99 -6.31
C PHE A 131 -4.82 -2.03 -7.39
N LEU A 132 -3.57 -2.30 -7.02
CA LEU A 132 -2.43 -2.24 -7.96
C LEU A 132 -2.59 -3.14 -9.20
N PRO A 133 -3.11 -4.38 -9.10
CA PRO A 133 -3.38 -5.19 -10.28
C PRO A 133 -4.43 -4.55 -11.21
N LEU A 134 -5.49 -3.97 -10.64
CA LEU A 134 -6.56 -3.30 -11.40
C LEU A 134 -6.01 -2.07 -12.15
N LEU A 135 -5.15 -1.30 -11.49
CA LEU A 135 -4.47 -0.16 -12.10
C LEU A 135 -3.62 -0.61 -13.29
N LYS A 136 -2.80 -1.66 -13.12
CA LYS A 136 -1.96 -2.22 -14.20
C LYS A 136 -2.80 -2.73 -15.37
N THR A 137 -3.91 -3.42 -15.11
CA THR A 137 -4.82 -3.87 -16.17
C THR A 137 -5.46 -2.69 -16.91
N GLN A 138 -5.91 -1.65 -16.20
CA GLN A 138 -6.48 -0.46 -16.85
C GLN A 138 -5.47 0.31 -17.69
N LEU A 139 -4.23 0.44 -17.21
CA LEU A 139 -3.15 1.06 -17.99
C LEU A 139 -2.74 0.21 -19.20
N ALA A 140 -2.74 -1.13 -19.05
CA ALA A 140 -2.41 -2.05 -20.14
C ALA A 140 -3.51 -2.13 -21.24
N LEU A 141 -4.77 -1.88 -20.89
CA LEU A 141 -5.88 -1.81 -21.85
C LEU A 141 -6.03 -0.43 -22.52
N GLY A 142 -5.33 0.59 -22.01
CA GLY A 142 -5.39 1.96 -22.51
C GLY A 142 -4.44 2.30 -23.66
N THR A 143 -3.57 1.38 -24.10
CA THR A 143 -2.55 1.67 -25.13
C THR A 143 -2.39 0.55 -26.16
N PRO A 144 -3.00 0.67 -27.35
CA PRO A 144 -2.36 0.20 -28.57
C PRO A 144 -1.44 1.33 -29.07
N GLY A 145 -0.16 1.27 -28.69
CA GLY A 145 0.90 2.08 -29.32
C GLY A 145 1.42 3.25 -28.48
N ASP A 146 2.46 2.99 -27.69
CA ASP A 146 3.71 3.75 -27.73
C ASP A 146 4.71 3.08 -26.77
N LEU A 147 5.40 2.06 -27.28
CA LEU A 147 6.63 1.56 -26.67
C LEU A 147 7.73 2.57 -27.00
N LYS A 148 8.20 3.31 -26.00
CA LYS A 148 9.59 3.75 -25.97
C LYS A 148 10.37 2.78 -25.10
N ASP A 149 11.17 1.98 -25.80
CA ASP A 149 12.12 1.05 -25.24
C ASP A 149 13.16 1.78 -24.36
N HIS A 150 13.23 1.38 -23.09
CA HIS A 150 14.49 1.42 -22.36
C HIS A 150 14.95 -0.02 -22.12
N ALA A 151 15.33 -0.66 -23.22
CA ALA A 151 16.15 -1.85 -23.19
C ALA A 151 17.57 -1.46 -22.79
N SER A 152 17.96 -1.77 -21.56
CA SER A 152 19.37 -1.94 -21.21
C SER A 152 19.68 -3.42 -21.26
N ASP A 153 20.38 -3.77 -22.34
CA ASP A 153 21.05 -5.03 -22.61
C ASP A 153 22.08 -5.35 -21.53
N SER A 154 22.00 -6.55 -20.95
CA SER A 154 23.20 -7.29 -20.60
C SER A 154 22.92 -8.79 -20.62
N THR A 155 23.30 -9.38 -21.74
CA THR A 155 23.39 -10.82 -21.99
C THR A 155 24.42 -11.48 -21.05
N GLY A 156 24.07 -12.61 -20.43
CA GLY A 156 25.02 -13.41 -19.63
C GLY A 156 24.43 -14.70 -19.08
N ARG A 157 24.59 -15.80 -19.83
CA ARG A 157 24.28 -17.19 -19.47
C ARG A 157 25.57 -17.88 -19.06
N THR A 158 25.65 -18.50 -17.87
CA THR A 158 26.20 -19.86 -17.61
C THR A 158 26.21 -20.23 -16.12
N GLU A 159 25.59 -21.38 -15.83
CA GLU A 159 26.02 -22.55 -15.03
C GLU A 159 26.60 -22.39 -13.61
N GLY A 160 26.24 -23.38 -12.78
CA GLY A 160 26.38 -23.35 -11.33
C GLY A 160 27.78 -23.66 -10.79
N THR A 161 27.96 -23.28 -9.52
CA THR A 161 28.77 -24.03 -8.57
C THR A 161 28.13 -23.91 -7.19
N GLU A 162 27.99 -25.05 -6.53
CA GLU A 162 27.58 -25.22 -5.15
C GLU A 162 28.69 -24.71 -4.20
N GLN A 163 28.31 -24.02 -3.11
CA GLN A 163 29.02 -24.17 -1.83
C GLN A 163 28.17 -23.71 -0.63
N GLU A 164 28.36 -24.46 0.44
CA GLU A 164 27.48 -24.71 1.59
C GLU A 164 27.47 -23.62 2.69
N ALA A 165 26.38 -23.68 3.46
CA ALA A 165 26.24 -23.49 4.91
C ALA A 165 26.89 -22.27 5.61
N GLY A 166 26.02 -21.44 6.21
CA GLY A 166 26.42 -20.53 7.28
C GLY A 166 25.27 -19.64 7.76
N ALA A 167 24.74 -19.98 8.94
CA ALA A 167 24.10 -19.14 9.96
C ALA A 167 23.52 -17.74 9.59
N GLU A 168 22.23 -17.60 9.92
CA GLU A 168 21.58 -16.41 10.49
C GLU A 168 22.46 -15.16 10.68
N THR A 169 22.19 -14.09 9.93
CA THR A 169 22.19 -12.70 10.40
C THR A 169 21.38 -11.86 9.41
N GLY A 170 20.52 -10.97 9.91
CA GLY A 170 19.58 -10.16 9.14
C GLY A 170 20.24 -9.40 7.97
N ARG A 171 19.56 -9.44 6.81
CA ARG A 171 19.98 -8.70 5.62
C ARG A 171 19.32 -7.33 5.63
N THR A 172 20.02 -6.38 6.21
CA THR A 172 19.79 -4.93 6.06
C THR A 172 19.86 -4.58 4.58
N ILE A 173 18.83 -3.90 4.06
CA ILE A 173 18.88 -3.28 2.74
C ILE A 173 19.84 -2.10 2.85
N HIS A 174 21.01 -2.24 2.25
CA HIS A 174 21.98 -1.17 2.08
C HIS A 174 21.52 -0.30 0.90
N CYS A 175 21.11 0.93 1.17
CA CYS A 175 21.01 1.98 0.14
C CYS A 175 22.18 2.93 0.34
N ASP A 176 23.06 2.97 -0.66
CA ASP A 176 24.30 3.74 -0.63
C ASP A 176 24.00 5.24 -0.66
N SER A 177 24.48 5.97 0.34
CA SER A 177 24.65 7.42 0.27
C SER A 177 25.82 7.83 1.17
N SER A 178 26.94 8.10 0.53
CA SER A 178 28.18 8.58 1.14
C SER A 178 28.03 10.01 1.69
N THR A 179 28.60 10.22 2.89
CA THR A 179 29.07 11.49 3.52
C THR A 179 28.27 11.94 4.76
N THR A 180 28.79 11.59 5.94
CA THR A 180 28.51 12.16 7.27
C THR A 180 28.94 13.65 7.34
N PRO A 181 28.42 14.52 8.25
CA PRO A 181 28.30 14.21 9.69
C PRO A 181 27.09 14.80 10.48
N ALA A 182 26.80 14.15 11.61
CA ALA A 182 26.16 14.65 12.83
C ALA A 182 24.85 15.46 12.69
N ILE A 183 23.71 14.78 12.57
CA ILE A 183 22.37 15.36 12.78
C ILE A 183 21.53 14.32 13.53
N GLU A 184 20.78 14.80 14.52
CA GLU A 184 19.87 14.07 15.41
C GLU A 184 19.22 12.85 14.75
N ASN A 185 19.29 11.69 15.44
CA ASN A 185 18.59 10.46 15.05
C ASN A 185 17.08 10.74 14.95
N VAL A 186 16.62 11.19 13.78
CA VAL A 186 15.25 10.97 13.34
C VAL A 186 15.17 9.46 13.15
N VAL A 187 14.77 8.75 14.20
CA VAL A 187 14.41 7.34 14.11
C VAL A 187 13.23 7.30 13.15
N GLU A 188 13.49 7.04 11.88
CA GLU A 188 12.42 6.65 10.96
C GLU A 188 11.90 5.32 11.48
N CYS A 189 10.80 5.39 12.24
CA CYS A 189 10.17 4.21 12.80
C CYS A 189 9.72 3.31 11.64
N GLU A 190 10.33 2.14 11.53
CA GLU A 190 10.05 1.18 10.47
C GLU A 190 8.56 0.80 10.50
N ILE A 191 7.90 0.90 9.34
CA ILE A 191 6.48 0.56 9.17
C ILE A 191 6.40 -0.88 8.69
N ASN A 192 5.57 -1.70 9.34
CA ASN A 192 5.26 -3.03 8.86
C ASN A 192 4.44 -2.94 7.56
N PRO A 193 4.93 -3.50 6.45
CA PRO A 193 4.28 -3.37 5.16
C PRO A 193 2.90 -4.05 5.11
N VAL A 194 2.62 -5.03 5.98
CA VAL A 194 1.34 -5.77 5.99
C VAL A 194 0.26 -4.99 6.75
N THR A 195 0.56 -4.61 7.98
CA THR A 195 -0.40 -3.96 8.90
C THR A 195 -0.43 -2.44 8.72
N GLY A 196 0.58 -1.86 8.07
CA GLY A 196 0.80 -0.42 8.04
C GLY A 196 1.08 0.17 9.42
N GLN A 197 1.30 -0.65 10.46
CA GLN A 197 1.61 -0.18 11.80
C GLN A 197 3.12 0.03 11.94
N ARG A 198 3.54 1.01 12.74
CA ARG A 198 4.94 1.18 13.14
C ARG A 198 5.37 0.00 14.00
N ARG A 199 6.50 -0.62 13.66
CA ARG A 199 7.03 -1.81 14.35
C ARG A 199 7.28 -1.59 15.84
N ASP A 200 7.65 -0.38 16.25
CA ASP A 200 7.88 -0.06 17.66
C ASP A 200 6.59 -0.02 18.49
N MET A 201 5.44 0.13 17.83
CA MET A 201 4.11 0.14 18.46
C MET A 201 3.38 -1.20 18.33
N GLU A 202 3.96 -2.19 17.65
CA GLU A 202 3.37 -3.51 17.53
C GLU A 202 3.45 -4.26 18.87
N ALA A 203 2.34 -4.90 19.25
CA ALA A 203 2.36 -5.78 20.41
C ALA A 203 3.27 -6.98 20.12
N SER A 204 4.17 -7.30 21.06
CA SER A 204 4.93 -8.54 20.99
C SER A 204 3.97 -9.72 20.93
N GLN A 205 4.13 -10.57 19.93
CA GLN A 205 3.33 -11.78 19.79
C GLN A 205 3.70 -12.74 20.92
N ASN A 206 2.99 -12.64 22.05
CA ASN A 206 2.97 -13.67 23.07
C ASN A 206 2.02 -14.78 22.59
N ALA A 207 2.46 -15.53 21.58
CA ALA A 207 1.76 -16.73 21.18
C ALA A 207 1.78 -17.70 22.38
N PRO A 208 0.62 -18.25 22.80
CA PRO A 208 0.62 -19.28 23.83
C PRO A 208 1.47 -20.46 23.34
N GLU A 209 2.29 -21.03 24.23
CA GLU A 209 3.06 -22.22 23.89
C GLU A 209 2.09 -23.35 23.51
N MET A 210 2.05 -23.67 22.22
CA MET A 210 1.24 -24.75 21.68
C MET A 210 1.65 -26.08 22.34
N THR A 211 0.68 -26.91 22.71
CA THR A 211 0.96 -28.25 23.22
C THR A 211 1.62 -29.11 22.15
N MET A 212 2.32 -30.18 22.55
CA MET A 212 3.03 -31.05 21.60
C MET A 212 2.08 -31.71 20.60
N GLU A 213 0.90 -32.14 21.03
CA GLU A 213 -0.14 -32.69 20.15
C GLU A 213 -0.67 -31.65 19.15
N GLU A 214 -0.85 -30.39 19.57
CA GLU A 214 -1.26 -29.32 18.66
C GLU A 214 -0.16 -28.97 17.65
N LYS A 215 1.11 -29.01 18.07
CA LYS A 215 2.26 -28.84 17.18
C LYS A 215 2.29 -29.93 16.10
N GLU A 216 2.04 -31.18 16.45
CA GLU A 216 1.98 -32.28 15.48
C GLU A 216 0.86 -32.07 14.45
N ARG A 217 -0.36 -31.74 14.89
CA ARG A 217 -1.48 -31.48 13.95
C ARG A 217 -1.23 -30.28 13.05
N GLU A 218 -0.63 -29.21 13.57
CA GLU A 218 -0.33 -28.03 12.75
C GLU A 218 0.82 -28.31 11.76
N ALA A 219 1.81 -29.13 12.16
CA ALA A 219 2.85 -29.62 11.27
C ALA A 219 2.28 -30.47 10.12
N GLU A 220 1.31 -31.35 10.40
CA GLU A 220 0.60 -32.12 9.38
C GLU A 220 -0.18 -31.22 8.41
N ARG A 221 -0.91 -30.22 8.93
CA ARG A 221 -1.63 -29.25 8.08
C ARG A 221 -0.67 -28.50 7.16
N LEU A 222 0.42 -27.97 7.72
CA LEU A 222 1.44 -27.26 6.96
C LEU A 222 2.08 -28.15 5.91
N PHE A 223 2.38 -29.42 6.24
CA PHE A 223 2.91 -30.40 5.30
C PHE A 223 2.00 -30.57 4.08
N VAL A 224 0.69 -30.73 4.29
CA VAL A 224 -0.28 -30.86 3.19
C VAL A 224 -0.36 -29.57 2.36
N LEU A 225 -0.34 -28.40 2.99
CA LEU A 225 -0.32 -27.11 2.27
C LEU A 225 0.93 -26.99 1.37
N PHE A 226 2.10 -27.36 1.89
CA PHE A 226 3.34 -27.37 1.11
C PHE A 226 3.28 -28.33 -0.07
N GLN A 227 2.75 -29.54 0.13
CA GLN A 227 2.59 -30.51 -0.95
C GLN A 227 1.68 -29.98 -2.06
N ARG A 228 0.52 -29.41 -1.70
CA ARG A 228 -0.41 -28.80 -2.67
C ARG A 228 0.23 -27.62 -3.41
N LEU A 229 1.01 -26.80 -2.71
CA LEU A 229 1.73 -25.68 -3.34
C LEU A 229 2.77 -26.20 -4.34
N GLN A 230 3.53 -27.23 -3.98
CA GLN A 230 4.48 -27.89 -4.90
C GLN A 230 3.78 -28.48 -6.13
N GLU A 231 2.61 -29.09 -5.96
CA GLU A 231 1.78 -29.63 -7.05
C GLU A 231 1.31 -28.54 -8.03
N THR A 232 1.03 -27.32 -7.56
CA THR A 232 0.65 -26.20 -8.44
C THR A 232 1.80 -25.67 -9.31
N GLY A 233 3.06 -26.02 -9.01
CA GLY A 233 4.22 -25.76 -9.86
C GLY A 233 4.66 -24.29 -9.99
N VAL A 234 3.98 -23.35 -9.31
CA VAL A 234 4.24 -21.90 -9.42
C VAL A 234 5.48 -21.48 -8.61
N ILE A 235 5.81 -22.19 -7.52
CA ILE A 235 6.96 -21.87 -6.66
C ILE A 235 7.62 -23.18 -6.19
N LYS A 236 8.93 -23.35 -6.45
CA LYS A 236 9.73 -24.45 -5.87
C LYS A 236 10.25 -24.03 -4.50
N VAL A 237 9.44 -24.24 -3.46
CA VAL A 237 9.89 -24.11 -2.07
C VAL A 237 10.10 -25.53 -1.54
N GLU A 238 11.33 -25.87 -1.17
CA GLU A 238 11.60 -27.10 -0.42
C GLU A 238 11.01 -26.94 0.99
N ASN A 239 10.26 -27.95 1.45
CA ASN A 239 9.65 -27.88 2.77
C ASN A 239 10.77 -27.84 3.83
N PRO A 240 10.84 -26.79 4.66
CA PRO A 240 11.94 -26.62 5.63
C PRO A 240 11.99 -27.75 6.67
N LEU A 241 10.87 -28.44 6.95
CA LEU A 241 10.87 -29.64 7.80
C LEU A 241 11.63 -30.80 7.15
N VAL A 242 11.42 -31.02 5.84
CA VAL A 242 12.09 -32.08 5.09
C VAL A 242 13.60 -31.79 4.98
N GLN A 243 13.95 -30.51 4.81
CA GLN A 243 15.34 -30.06 4.83
C GLN A 243 15.99 -30.28 6.21
N ALA A 244 15.34 -29.88 7.30
CA ALA A 244 15.84 -30.07 8.66
C ALA A 244 15.98 -31.56 9.05
N MET A 245 15.08 -32.43 8.58
CA MET A 245 15.19 -33.88 8.71
C MET A 245 16.40 -34.44 7.94
N ARG A 246 16.62 -33.98 6.69
CA ARG A 246 17.76 -34.40 5.87
C ARG A 246 19.10 -33.92 6.45
N GLU A 247 19.11 -32.75 7.06
CA GLU A 247 20.27 -32.14 7.72
C GLU A 247 20.53 -32.71 9.14
N GLY A 248 19.69 -33.63 9.64
CA GLY A 248 19.87 -34.26 10.96
C GLY A 248 19.70 -33.29 12.14
N ARG A 249 18.97 -32.19 11.94
CA ARG A 249 18.89 -31.07 12.90
C ARG A 249 17.74 -31.17 13.90
N LEU A 250 17.04 -32.31 13.91
CA LEU A 250 15.84 -32.61 14.72
C LEU A 250 16.10 -33.71 15.77
N GLU A 251 17.34 -33.85 16.25
CA GLU A 251 17.67 -34.68 17.42
C GLU A 251 17.37 -33.96 18.75
#